data_AF-A0A942L6I5-F1
#
_entry.id   AF-A0A942L6I5-F1
#
_cell.length_a   1.000
_cell.length_b   1.000
_cell.length_c   1.000
_cell.angle_alpha   90.00
_cell.angle_beta   90.00
_cell.angle_gamma   90.00
#
_symmetry.space_group_name_H-M   'P 1'
#
loop_
_entity.id
_entity.type
_entity.pdbx_description
1 polymer ?
#
loop_
_entity_poly.entity_id
_entity_poly.type
_entity_poly.pdbx_seq_one_letter_code
_entity_poly.pdbx_strand_id
1 'polypeptide(L)' 'MYNKLCPWCERRSYSATTAGIWNCPYCGEDITSAPAATGYTVLPPEPEPKSDPKKEASDKGR' A
#
# COMPACT_ATOMS: atom_id res chain seq x y z
N MET A 1 -4.99 7.39 9.01
CA MET A 1 -5.48 6.34 9.92
C MET A 1 -5.66 5.06 9.11
N TYR A 2 -4.95 4.01 9.48
CA TYR A 2 -4.97 2.72 8.80
C TYR A 2 -5.86 1.76 9.58
N ASN A 3 -6.51 0.85 8.86
CA ASN A 3 -7.22 -0.25 9.49
C ASN A 3 -6.95 -1.57 8.77
N LYS A 4 -6.89 -2.66 9.52
CA LYS A 4 -6.79 -4.03 9.01
C LYS A 4 -7.99 -4.83 9.47
N LEU A 5 -8.52 -5.68 8.62
CA LEU A 5 -9.51 -6.68 9.01
C LEU A 5 -8.78 -7.90 9.59
N CYS A 6 -9.07 -8.25 10.83
CA CYS A 6 -8.49 -9.46 11.43
C CYS A 6 -9.15 -10.71 10.82
N PRO A 7 -8.40 -11.68 10.27
CA PRO A 7 -8.97 -12.91 9.70
C PRO A 7 -9.48 -13.89 10.76
N TRP A 8 -9.10 -13.69 12.03
CA TRP A 8 -9.42 -14.60 13.13
C TRP A 8 -10.70 -14.21 13.88
N CYS A 9 -10.88 -12.91 14.12
CA CYS A 9 -12.01 -12.39 14.89
C CYS A 9 -12.91 -11.44 14.09
N GLU A 10 -12.57 -11.20 12.82
CA GLU A 10 -13.35 -10.40 11.86
C GLU A 10 -13.59 -8.93 12.27
N ARG A 11 -12.83 -8.45 13.25
CA ARG A 11 -12.88 -7.06 13.72
C ARG A 11 -11.85 -6.20 13.01
N ARG A 12 -12.17 -4.92 12.82
CA ARG A 12 -11.24 -3.92 12.29
C ARG A 12 -10.29 -3.45 13.38
N SER A 13 -9.02 -3.72 13.22
CA SER A 13 -7.96 -3.12 14.04
C SER A 13 -7.51 -1.81 13.40
N TYR A 14 -7.29 -0.77 14.21
CA TYR A 14 -6.85 0.55 13.74
C TYR A 14 -5.45 0.87 14.23
N SER A 15 -4.63 1.49 13.38
CA SER A 15 -3.29 1.95 13.72
C SER A 15 -2.97 3.29 13.05
N ALA A 16 -2.05 4.02 13.65
CA ALA A 16 -1.47 5.24 13.08
C ALA A 16 -0.45 4.95 11.96
N THR A 17 0.09 3.73 11.89
CA THR A 17 1.12 3.32 10.92
C THR A 17 0.84 1.92 10.37
N THR A 18 1.29 1.64 9.14
CA THR A 18 1.32 0.30 8.54
C THR A 18 2.62 -0.44 8.79
N ALA A 19 3.66 0.26 9.25
CA ALA A 19 4.97 -0.32 9.46
C ALA A 19 5.07 -1.02 10.82
N GLY A 20 5.80 -2.14 10.85
CA GLY A 20 6.08 -2.90 12.07
C GLY A 20 5.05 -3.99 12.38
N ILE A 21 5.25 -4.63 13.53
CA ILE A 21 4.38 -5.71 14.02
C ILE A 21 3.02 -5.11 14.35
N TRP A 22 1.97 -5.77 13.88
CA TRP A 22 0.59 -5.38 14.13
C TRP A 22 -0.17 -6.58 14.69
N ASN A 23 -0.35 -6.59 16.00
CA ASN A 23 -1.20 -7.58 16.67
C ASN A 23 -2.63 -7.05 16.80
N CYS A 24 -3.61 -7.91 16.56
CA CYS A 24 -5.01 -7.57 16.72
C CYS A 24 -5.30 -7.26 18.20
N PRO A 25 -5.83 -6.07 18.55
CA PRO A 25 -6.10 -5.68 19.93
C PRO A 25 -7.27 -6.46 20.55
N TYR A 26 -8.03 -7.21 19.75
CA TYR A 26 -9.20 -7.95 20.21
C TYR A 26 -8.91 -9.43 20.50
N CYS A 27 -8.05 -10.07 19.71
CA CYS A 27 -7.74 -11.49 19.86
C CYS A 27 -6.26 -11.79 20.08
N GLY A 28 -5.38 -10.78 20.01
CA GLY A 28 -3.94 -10.93 20.21
C GLY A 28 -3.16 -11.48 19.01
N GLU A 29 -3.85 -12.01 18.00
CA GLU A 29 -3.22 -12.62 16.83
C GLU A 29 -2.43 -11.63 15.98
N ASP A 30 -1.35 -12.12 15.38
CA ASP A 30 -0.54 -11.33 14.45
C ASP A 30 -1.28 -11.12 13.12
N ILE A 31 -1.47 -9.85 12.77
CA ILE A 31 -2.08 -9.39 11.52
C ILE A 31 -1.13 -8.47 10.74
N THR A 32 0.17 -8.58 11.00
CA THR A 32 1.23 -7.83 10.29
C THR A 32 1.13 -8.01 8.77
N SER A 33 0.83 -9.22 8.32
CA SER A 33 0.68 -9.54 6.89
C SER A 33 -0.70 -9.20 6.29
N ALA A 34 -1.70 -8.84 7.12
CA ALA A 34 -3.03 -8.52 6.62
C ALA A 34 -3.04 -7.17 5.88
N PRO A 35 -3.84 -7.01 4.82
CA PRO A 35 -3.91 -5.78 4.05
C PRO A 35 -4.47 -4.63 4.89
N ALA A 36 -3.80 -3.47 4.87
CA ALA A 36 -4.26 -2.26 5.53
C ALA A 36 -5.01 -1.36 4.54
N ALA A 37 -6.20 -0.90 4.94
CA ALA A 37 -6.96 0.13 4.25
C ALA A 37 -6.75 1.49 4.91
N THR A 38 -6.51 2.52 4.11
CA THR A 38 -6.63 3.93 4.53
C THR A 38 -8.01 4.44 4.22
N GLY A 39 -8.52 5.39 5.03
CA GLY A 39 -9.81 6.06 4.80
C GLY A 39 -9.90 6.86 3.49
N TYR A 40 -8.84 6.91 2.69
CA TYR A 40 -8.86 7.44 1.33
C TYR A 40 -8.11 6.45 0.43
N THR A 41 -8.84 5.89 -0.54
CA THR A 41 -8.37 5.22 -1.75
C THR A 41 -7.36 4.08 -1.59
N VAL A 42 -7.79 2.86 -1.93
CA VAL A 42 -6.93 1.97 -2.73
C VAL A 42 -6.67 2.74 -4.03
N LEU A 43 -5.57 3.50 -4.09
CA LEU A 43 -4.98 3.76 -5.39
C LEU A 43 -4.52 2.38 -5.87
N PRO A 44 -4.88 1.94 -7.08
CA PRO A 44 -4.19 0.81 -7.70
C PRO A 44 -2.68 1.11 -7.61
N PRO A 45 -1.82 0.08 -7.43
CA PRO A 45 -0.38 0.29 -7.32
C PRO A 45 0.02 1.23 -8.44
N GLU A 46 0.59 2.39 -8.09
CA GLU A 46 1.10 3.32 -9.10
C GLU A 46 1.95 2.47 -10.04
N PRO A 47 1.67 2.47 -11.37
CA PRO A 47 2.48 1.70 -12.29
C PRO A 47 3.92 2.14 -12.07
N GLU A 48 4.78 1.17 -11.77
CA GLU A 48 6.19 1.39 -11.48
C GLU A 48 6.78 2.46 -12.41
N PRO A 49 7.63 3.37 -11.91
CA PRO A 49 8.11 4.51 -12.67
C PRO A 49 8.69 4.02 -13.99
N LYS A 50 7.92 4.20 -15.08
CA LYS A 50 8.41 3.91 -16.43
C LYS A 50 9.59 4.83 -16.62
N SER A 51 10.79 4.25 -16.55
CA SER A 51 12.04 4.87 -16.92
C SER A 51 11.85 5.60 -18.25
N ASP A 52 11.83 6.93 -18.20
CA ASP A 52 11.85 7.82 -19.35
C ASP A 52 13.00 7.42 -20.28
N PRO A 53 12.75 6.95 -21.52
CA PRO A 53 13.78 7.05 -22.54
C PRO A 53 13.92 8.53 -22.90
N LYS A 54 15.01 9.12 -22.42
CA LYS A 54 15.46 10.47 -22.78
C LYS A 54 15.38 10.68 -24.30
N LYS A 55 14.76 11.79 -24.70
CA LYS A 55 14.79 12.34 -26.05
C LYS A 55 16.20 12.80 -26.42
N GLU A 56 16.74 12.38 -27.57
CA GLU A 56 17.81 13.07 -28.33
C GLU A 56 17.56 12.77 -29.82
N ALA A 57 17.08 13.73 -30.62
CA ALA A 57 17.83 14.68 -31.47
C ALA A 57 17.38 14.41 -32.93
N SER A 58 16.69 15.37 -33.57
CA SER A 58 17.27 16.25 -34.60
C SER A 58 18.09 15.49 -35.65
N ASP A 59 17.63 15.45 -36.90
CA ASP A 59 18.29 16.19 -37.99
C ASP A 59 17.55 16.05 -39.33
N LYS A 60 17.87 16.98 -40.22
CA LYS A 60 17.22 17.48 -41.42
C LYS A 60 17.82 16.84 -42.69
N GLY A 61 17.03 16.76 -43.77
CA GLY A 61 17.51 16.54 -45.15
C GLY A 61 16.98 15.23 -45.75
N ARG A 62 16.60 15.14 -47.03
CA ARG A 62 16.76 15.99 -48.22
C ARG A 62 15.64 15.63 -49.19
#